data_AF-A0AAN1XV55-F1
#
_entry.id   AF-A0AAN1XV55-F1
#
_cell.length_a   1.000
_cell.length_b   1.000
_cell.length_c   1.000
_cell.angle_alpha   90.00
_cell.angle_beta   90.00
_cell.angle_gamma   90.00
#
_symmetry.space_group_name_H-M   'P 1'
#
loop_
_entity.id
_entity.type
_entity.pdbx_description
1 polymer ?
#
loop_
_entity_poly.entity_id
_entity_poly.type
_entity_poly.pdbx_seq_one_letter_code
_entity_poly.pdbx_strand_id
1 'polypeptide(L)'
;MATRTTRKKATWKTSASRKKTTTARKKTGARKAAGTRKKSTGARKKTTGRKKAASRRKYSRGTSESVREEMHEMKRGELRSGRSRHKVTNPKQAIAIGLSEARAEGKKVPPNPNRRGRKKSS
;
A
#
# COMPACT_ATOMS: atom_id res chain seq x y z
N MET A 1 -43.67 2.19 20.73
CA MET A 1 -43.05 3.53 20.89
C MET A 1 -42.09 3.73 19.73
N ALA A 2 -42.43 4.61 18.78
CA ALA A 2 -41.67 4.83 17.55
C ALA A 2 -41.06 6.25 17.55
N THR A 3 -39.77 6.36 17.22
CA THR A 3 -39.11 7.53 16.62
C THR A 3 -38.00 7.04 15.69
N ARG A 4 -38.27 6.84 14.38
CA ARG A 4 -37.80 7.71 13.25
C ARG A 4 -36.57 8.56 13.65
N THR A 5 -35.43 8.52 12.94
CA THR A 5 -35.23 9.35 11.73
C THR A 5 -33.80 9.20 11.17
N THR A 6 -33.72 8.61 9.97
CA THR A 6 -32.93 9.00 8.76
C THR A 6 -31.39 9.17 8.73
N ARG A 7 -30.79 8.39 7.82
CA ARG A 7 -30.08 8.82 6.58
C ARG A 7 -28.78 9.63 6.72
N LYS A 8 -27.70 9.07 6.16
CA LYS A 8 -27.09 9.61 4.92
C LYS A 8 -26.11 8.61 4.29
N LYS A 9 -26.47 8.17 3.07
CA LYS A 9 -25.57 7.58 2.07
C LYS A 9 -24.47 8.60 1.74
N ALA A 10 -23.21 8.16 1.73
CA ALA A 10 -22.15 8.85 1.01
C ALA A 10 -21.67 7.94 -0.13
N THR A 11 -22.33 8.08 -1.27
CA THR A 11 -21.85 7.59 -2.56
C THR A 11 -20.91 8.65 -3.15
N TRP A 12 -19.62 8.38 -3.20
CA TRP A 12 -18.70 9.12 -4.07
C TRP A 12 -18.31 8.15 -5.18
N LYS A 13 -19.16 7.97 -6.19
CA LYS A 13 -19.25 8.77 -7.43
C LYS A 13 -17.88 8.85 -8.12
N THR A 14 -17.73 7.98 -9.10
CA THR A 14 -16.70 7.94 -10.13
C THR A 14 -16.60 9.29 -10.85
N SER A 15 -15.42 9.89 -10.81
CA SER A 15 -15.07 11.02 -11.68
C SER A 15 -14.23 10.51 -12.85
N ALA A 16 -14.92 10.08 -13.90
CA ALA A 16 -14.34 9.95 -15.22
C ALA A 16 -13.86 11.33 -15.68
N SER A 17 -12.54 11.56 -15.75
CA SER A 17 -12.00 12.79 -16.33
C SER A 17 -12.06 12.70 -17.85
N ARG A 18 -13.10 13.36 -18.36
CA ARG A 18 -13.39 13.63 -19.77
C ARG A 18 -12.26 14.46 -20.41
N LYS A 19 -11.91 14.09 -21.65
CA LYS A 19 -11.16 14.82 -22.70
C LYS A 19 -10.71 16.27 -22.42
N LYS A 20 -9.47 16.57 -22.80
CA LYS A 20 -9.16 17.76 -23.61
C LYS A 20 -8.07 17.47 -24.63
N THR A 21 -8.51 17.13 -25.85
CA THR A 21 -7.77 17.36 -27.08
C THR A 21 -7.69 18.87 -27.29
N THR A 22 -6.51 19.46 -27.19
CA THR A 22 -6.26 20.81 -27.71
C THR A 22 -5.51 20.65 -29.04
N THR A 23 -6.32 20.76 -30.07
CA THR A 23 -6.01 21.18 -31.44
C THR A 23 -4.62 21.80 -31.66
N ALA A 24 -3.94 21.23 -32.65
CA ALA A 24 -2.82 21.82 -33.36
C ALA A 24 -3.09 23.27 -33.77
N ARG A 25 -2.07 24.14 -33.65
CA ARG A 25 -1.93 25.32 -34.52
C ARG A 25 -0.47 25.78 -34.66
N LYS A 26 0.09 25.40 -35.80
CA LYS A 26 0.82 26.22 -36.79
C LYS A 26 2.09 27.00 -36.37
N LYS A 27 3.21 26.50 -36.95
CA LYS A 27 4.42 27.15 -37.46
C LYS A 27 4.48 28.69 -37.48
N THR A 28 5.68 29.20 -37.14
CA THR A 28 6.63 30.07 -37.89
C THR A 28 7.52 30.74 -36.82
N GLY A 29 8.82 30.94 -36.89
CA GLY A 29 9.92 30.80 -37.83
C GLY A 29 11.12 31.54 -37.20
N ALA A 30 12.33 31.40 -37.77
CA ALA A 30 13.59 32.08 -37.42
C ALA A 30 14.33 31.57 -36.15
N ARG A 31 15.65 31.34 -36.12
CA ARG A 31 16.77 31.54 -37.06
C ARG A 31 17.96 30.68 -36.59
N LYS A 32 18.81 30.31 -37.54
CA LYS A 32 20.09 29.58 -37.43
C LYS A 32 21.02 30.12 -36.32
N ALA A 33 21.83 29.24 -35.71
CA ALA A 33 23.26 29.13 -36.04
C ALA A 33 23.94 28.02 -35.22
N ALA A 34 24.88 27.36 -35.88
CA ALA A 34 25.69 26.27 -35.39
C ALA A 34 26.59 26.70 -34.23
N GLY A 35 26.59 25.88 -33.17
CA GLY A 35 27.58 25.91 -32.10
C GLY A 35 27.96 24.49 -31.74
N THR A 36 28.98 23.96 -32.41
CA THR A 36 29.62 22.70 -32.05
C THR A 36 30.23 22.80 -30.65
N ARG A 37 29.61 22.15 -29.66
CA ARG A 37 30.27 21.82 -28.39
C ARG A 37 30.09 20.34 -28.04
N LYS A 38 31.01 19.59 -28.62
CA LYS A 38 31.69 18.37 -28.16
C LYS A 38 31.35 17.93 -26.72
N LYS A 39 30.77 16.72 -26.65
CA LYS A 39 31.10 15.61 -25.72
C LYS A 39 31.01 15.89 -24.21
N SER A 40 29.93 15.40 -23.61
CA SER A 40 30.10 14.48 -22.49
C SER A 40 29.04 13.39 -22.58
N THR A 41 29.41 12.26 -23.18
CA THR A 41 28.85 10.95 -22.87
C THR A 41 29.15 10.65 -21.40
N GLY A 42 28.45 11.34 -20.51
CA GLY A 42 28.45 11.07 -19.08
C GLY A 42 27.57 9.86 -18.86
N ALA A 43 28.20 8.76 -18.50
CA ALA A 43 27.58 7.51 -18.10
C ALA A 43 26.23 7.76 -17.40
N ARG A 44 25.16 7.15 -17.94
CA ARG A 44 23.91 6.97 -17.22
C ARG A 44 24.23 6.07 -16.03
N LYS A 45 24.79 6.65 -14.96
CA LYS A 45 24.91 6.00 -13.67
C LYS A 45 23.48 5.70 -13.28
N LYS A 46 23.06 4.43 -13.45
CA LYS A 46 21.86 3.91 -12.81
C LYS A 46 22.05 4.23 -11.34
N THR A 47 21.43 5.30 -10.86
CA THR A 47 21.39 5.61 -9.44
C THR A 47 20.65 4.46 -8.82
N THR A 48 21.43 3.54 -8.28
CA THR A 48 21.02 2.48 -7.39
C THR A 48 20.01 3.05 -6.41
N GLY A 49 18.83 2.43 -6.40
CA GLY A 49 17.77 2.63 -5.41
C GLY A 49 17.54 4.07 -5.00
N ARG A 50 16.62 4.76 -5.69
CA ARG A 50 15.86 5.85 -5.04
C ARG A 50 15.16 5.20 -3.84
N LYS A 51 15.84 5.14 -2.68
CA LYS A 51 15.27 4.72 -1.40
C LYS A 51 14.07 5.64 -1.23
N LYS A 52 12.88 5.14 -1.56
CA LYS A 52 11.63 5.89 -1.38
C LYS A 52 11.66 6.38 0.04
N ALA A 53 11.70 7.70 0.21
CA ALA A 53 11.65 8.38 1.50
C ALA A 53 10.69 7.60 2.40
N ALA A 54 11.23 7.11 3.52
CA ALA A 54 10.51 6.24 4.44
C ALA A 54 9.23 6.95 4.87
N SER A 55 8.11 6.62 4.23
CA SER A 55 6.83 7.20 4.62
C SER A 55 6.61 6.86 6.09
N ARG A 56 6.10 7.81 6.87
CA ARG A 56 5.72 7.72 8.29
C ARG A 56 4.60 6.70 8.56
N ARG A 57 4.53 5.62 7.78
CA ARG A 57 3.58 4.52 7.97
C ARG A 57 4.01 3.70 9.17
N LYS A 58 3.03 3.43 10.03
CA LYS A 58 3.16 2.58 11.22
C LYS A 58 3.47 1.12 10.84
N TYR A 59 2.98 0.68 9.68
CA TYR A 59 3.18 -0.66 9.13
C TYR A 59 3.92 -0.59 7.77
N SER A 60 4.73 -1.60 7.45
CA SER A 60 5.33 -1.71 6.11
C SER A 60 4.30 -2.08 5.05
N ARG A 61 4.63 -1.86 3.77
CA ARG A 61 3.78 -2.30 2.64
C ARG A 61 3.62 -3.82 2.63
N GLY A 62 4.71 -4.54 2.83
CA GLY A 62 4.69 -6.01 2.92
C GLY A 62 3.82 -6.53 4.06
N THR A 63 3.70 -5.79 5.17
CA THR A 63 2.75 -6.15 6.24
C THR A 63 1.30 -6.01 5.78
N SER A 64 0.98 -4.93 5.06
CA SER A 64 -0.37 -4.72 4.53
C SER A 64 -0.73 -5.73 3.45
N GLU A 65 0.25 -6.20 2.68
CA GLU A 65 0.10 -7.25 1.66
C GLU A 65 -0.19 -8.61 2.31
N SER A 66 0.58 -9.05 3.31
CA SER A 66 0.31 -10.30 4.03
C SER A 66 -1.09 -10.32 4.64
N VAL A 67 -1.50 -9.24 5.34
CA VAL A 67 -2.86 -9.16 5.90
C VAL A 67 -3.93 -9.22 4.81
N ARG A 68 -3.65 -8.67 3.62
CA ARG A 68 -4.60 -8.70 2.50
C ARG A 68 -4.74 -10.11 1.94
N GLU A 69 -3.65 -10.86 1.81
CA GLU A 69 -3.63 -12.24 1.33
C GLU A 69 -4.41 -13.15 2.29
N GLU A 70 -4.07 -13.10 3.58
CA GLU A 70 -4.77 -13.82 4.66
C GLU A 70 -6.28 -13.53 4.69
N MET A 71 -6.65 -12.25 4.56
CA MET A 71 -8.05 -11.84 4.48
C MET A 71 -8.75 -12.37 3.23
N HIS A 72 -8.01 -12.57 2.13
CA HIS A 72 -8.54 -13.13 0.90
C HIS A 72 -8.78 -14.64 1.02
N GLU A 73 -7.83 -15.38 1.58
CA GLU A 73 -7.95 -16.80 1.86
C GLU A 73 -9.07 -17.09 2.87
N MET A 74 -9.21 -16.25 3.90
CA MET A 74 -10.34 -16.35 4.82
C MET A 74 -11.67 -16.16 4.10
N LYS A 75 -11.79 -15.18 3.19
CA LYS A 75 -13.02 -14.96 2.40
C LYS A 75 -13.34 -16.13 1.47
N ARG A 76 -12.32 -16.79 0.93
CA ARG A 76 -12.47 -18.06 0.17
C ARG A 76 -12.79 -19.22 1.09
N GLY A 77 -12.48 -19.09 2.38
CA GLY A 77 -12.69 -20.12 3.38
C GLY A 77 -11.61 -21.20 3.41
N GLU A 78 -10.44 -20.86 2.91
CA GLU A 78 -9.25 -21.70 2.81
C GLU A 78 -8.36 -21.54 4.04
N LEU A 79 -8.40 -20.37 4.70
CA LEU A 79 -7.56 -20.07 5.84
C LEU A 79 -7.84 -20.98 7.06
N ARG A 80 -6.77 -21.55 7.63
CA ARG A 80 -6.80 -22.49 8.76
C ARG A 80 -5.96 -21.99 9.93
N SER A 81 -6.44 -22.22 11.15
CA SER A 81 -5.69 -21.96 12.37
C SER A 81 -4.64 -23.05 12.61
N GLY A 82 -3.47 -22.71 13.16
CA GLY A 82 -2.32 -23.60 13.35
C GLY A 82 -2.59 -25.04 13.84
N ARG A 83 -2.36 -25.34 15.12
CA ARG A 83 -2.35 -26.74 15.63
C ARG A 83 -3.67 -27.48 15.41
N SER A 84 -4.80 -26.80 15.58
CA SER A 84 -6.12 -27.40 15.52
C SER A 84 -6.73 -27.48 14.12
N ARG A 85 -6.10 -26.86 13.11
CA ARG A 85 -6.54 -26.87 11.69
C ARG A 85 -8.01 -26.47 11.48
N HIS A 86 -8.61 -25.75 12.43
CA HIS A 86 -9.96 -25.22 12.28
C HIS A 86 -9.98 -24.10 11.25
N LYS A 87 -11.11 -23.97 10.55
CA LYS A 87 -11.31 -22.89 9.59
C LYS A 87 -11.42 -21.56 10.32
N VAL A 88 -10.70 -20.55 9.84
CA VAL A 88 -10.80 -19.20 10.40
C VAL A 88 -12.10 -18.57 9.93
N THR A 89 -12.97 -18.24 10.88
CA THR A 89 -14.28 -17.63 10.62
C THR A 89 -14.27 -16.13 10.89
N ASN A 90 -13.35 -15.65 11.73
CA ASN A 90 -13.34 -14.27 12.20
C ASN A 90 -12.28 -13.43 11.47
N PRO A 91 -12.66 -12.29 10.85
CA PRO A 91 -11.71 -11.34 10.24
C PRO A 91 -10.59 -10.87 11.18
N LYS A 92 -10.89 -10.69 12.47
CA LYS A 92 -9.89 -10.28 13.46
C LYS A 92 -8.77 -11.33 13.60
N GLN A 93 -9.13 -12.60 13.50
CA GLN A 93 -8.19 -13.71 13.60
C GLN A 93 -7.30 -13.78 12.35
N ALA A 94 -7.85 -13.61 11.15
CA ALA A 94 -7.06 -13.53 9.92
C ALA A 94 -6.05 -12.37 9.96
N ILE A 95 -6.48 -11.18 10.43
CA ILE A 95 -5.56 -10.05 10.64
C ILE A 95 -4.47 -10.41 11.65
N ALA A 96 -4.80 -11.12 12.73
CA ALA A 96 -3.83 -11.53 13.73
C ALA A 96 -2.80 -12.54 13.19
N ILE A 97 -3.23 -13.46 12.32
CA ILE A 97 -2.35 -14.40 11.61
C ILE A 97 -1.40 -13.63 10.70
N GLY A 98 -1.93 -12.80 9.79
CA GLY A 98 -1.08 -12.01 8.88
C GLY A 98 -0.16 -11.01 9.57
N LEU A 99 -0.54 -10.43 10.71
CA LEU A 99 0.37 -9.61 11.52
C LEU A 99 1.46 -10.44 12.23
N SER A 100 1.18 -11.70 12.56
CA SER A 100 2.14 -12.60 13.20
C SER A 100 3.15 -13.15 12.19
N GLU A 101 2.70 -13.51 11.00
CA GLU A 101 3.56 -13.91 9.88
C GLU A 101 4.45 -12.76 9.45
N ALA A 102 3.88 -11.56 9.28
CA ALA A 102 4.68 -10.38 8.97
C ALA A 102 5.76 -10.09 10.02
N ARG A 103 5.50 -10.39 11.31
CA ARG A 103 6.54 -10.28 12.35
C ARG A 103 7.60 -11.37 12.23
N ALA A 104 7.21 -12.60 11.92
CA ALA A 104 8.14 -13.72 11.71
C ALA A 104 9.07 -13.45 10.52
N GLU A 105 8.55 -12.85 9.45
CA GLU A 105 9.31 -12.42 8.27
C GLU A 105 10.16 -11.16 8.49
N GLY A 106 10.15 -10.57 9.69
CA GLY A 106 10.92 -9.36 10.00
C GLY A 106 10.38 -8.07 9.36
N LYS A 107 9.14 -8.06 8.85
CA LYS A 107 8.50 -6.86 8.32
C LYS A 107 8.21 -5.87 9.47
N LYS A 108 8.13 -4.57 9.13
CA LYS A 108 7.89 -3.51 10.13
C LYS A 108 6.47 -3.59 10.68
N VAL A 109 6.35 -4.12 11.91
CA VAL A 109 5.10 -4.19 12.68
C VAL A 109 5.32 -3.58 14.07
N PRO A 110 4.41 -2.72 14.55
CA PRO A 110 4.47 -2.19 15.90
C PRO A 110 4.46 -3.30 16.98
N PRO A 111 5.15 -3.06 18.10
CA PRO A 111 5.11 -3.96 19.25
C PRO A 111 3.69 -4.00 19.82
N ASN A 112 3.31 -5.16 20.36
CA ASN A 112 2.07 -5.29 21.10
C ASN A 112 2.21 -4.48 22.42
N PRO A 113 1.35 -3.48 22.70
CA PRO A 113 1.43 -2.71 23.94
C PRO A 113 1.32 -3.61 25.18
N ASN A 114 0.52 -4.67 25.11
CA ASN A 114 0.28 -5.58 26.22
C ASN A 114 1.46 -6.52 26.51
N ARG A 115 2.50 -6.54 25.66
CA ARG A 115 3.72 -7.32 25.92
C ARG A 115 4.71 -6.63 26.87
N ARG A 116 4.59 -5.31 27.09
CA ARG A 116 5.56 -4.55 27.91
C ARG A 116 5.41 -4.74 29.42
N GLY A 117 4.28 -5.25 29.90
CA GLY A 117 4.01 -5.47 31.33
C GLY A 117 4.29 -6.89 31.85
N ARG A 118 4.58 -7.86 30.97
CA ARG A 118 4.84 -9.24 31.40
C ARG A 118 6.31 -9.41 31.75
N LYS A 119 6.68 -8.96 32.96
CA LYS A 119 7.93 -9.38 33.63
C LYS A 119 7.95 -10.91 33.57
N LYS A 120 9.00 -11.53 33.03
CA LYS A 120 9.14 -12.99 33.07
C LYS A 120 9.18 -13.38 34.55
N SER A 121 8.09 -13.91 35.08
CA SER A 121 8.13 -14.70 36.30
C SER A 121 8.90 -15.96 35.94
N SER A 122 10.16 -16.02 36.36
CA SER A 122 10.90 -17.28 36.44
C SER A 122 10.33 -18.10 37.58
#